data_AF-A0A3S3QCC5-F1
#
_entry.id   AF-A0A3S3QCC5-F1
#
_cell.length_a   1.000
_cell.length_b   1.000
_cell.length_c   1.000
_cell.angle_alpha   90.00
_cell.angle_beta   90.00
_cell.angle_gamma   90.00
#
_symmetry.space_group_name_H-M   'P 1'
#
loop_
_entity.id
_entity.type
_entity.pdbx_description
1 polymer ?
#
loop_
_entity_poly.entity_id
_entity_poly.type
_entity_poly.pdbx_seq_one_letter_code
_entity_poly.pdbx_strand_id
1 'polypeptide(L)' 'MIDRREFLKTTAVAASAVAVASGSNVFAGETAASHAGIVYTEQQQGQWEGKAGSHAPKITVADGKVSVVTEHPMSEPHF' A
#
# COMPACT_ATOMS: atom_id res chain seq x y z
N MET A 1 0.29 33.83 33.23
CA MET A 1 0.11 32.43 33.67
C MET A 1 -0.25 31.63 32.43
N ILE A 2 0.50 30.57 32.09
CA ILE A 2 0.19 29.75 30.90
C ILE A 2 -1.06 28.92 31.21
N ASP A 3 -2.06 28.99 30.34
CA ASP A 3 -3.26 28.17 30.44
C ASP A 3 -2.90 26.70 30.14
N ARG A 4 -3.22 25.82 31.08
CA ARG A 4 -2.85 24.40 31.01
C ARG A 4 -3.53 23.70 29.83
N ARG A 5 -4.74 24.12 29.44
CA ARG A 5 -5.48 23.54 28.33
C ARG A 5 -4.88 23.98 27.00
N GLU A 6 -4.48 25.24 26.87
CA GLU A 6 -3.76 25.72 25.69
C GLU A 6 -2.38 25.06 25.53
N PHE A 7 -1.65 24.86 26.63
CA PHE A 7 -0.41 24.11 26.61
C PHE A 7 -0.62 22.68 26.08
N LEU A 8 -1.61 21.94 26.60
CA LEU A 8 -1.88 20.57 26.17
C LEU A 8 -2.29 20.48 24.69
N LYS A 9 -3.16 21.39 24.22
CA LYS A 9 -3.56 21.43 22.80
C LYS A 9 -2.36 21.67 21.88
N THR A 10 -1.53 22.67 22.23
CA THR A 10 -0.37 23.05 21.42
C THR A 10 0.64 21.90 21.35
N THR A 11 0.88 21.23 22.48
CA THR A 11 1.81 20.10 22.55
C THR A 11 1.29 18.89 21.78
N ALA A 12 -0.01 18.60 21.84
CA ALA A 12 -0.62 17.52 21.08
C ALA A 12 -0.51 17.75 19.56
N VAL A 13 -0.82 18.96 19.08
CA VAL A 13 -0.69 19.33 17.66
C VAL A 13 0.77 19.22 17.20
N ALA A 14 1.72 19.73 17.98
CA ALA A 14 3.14 19.64 17.66
C ALA A 14 3.62 18.18 17.57
N ALA A 15 3.22 17.32 18.52
CA ALA A 15 3.57 15.91 18.51
C ALA A 15 2.98 15.17 17.29
N SER A 16 1.72 15.44 16.94
CA SER A 16 1.09 14.87 15.75
C SER A 16 1.78 15.31 14.45
N ALA A 17 2.18 16.57 14.35
CA ALA A 17 2.90 17.09 13.18
C ALA A 17 4.27 16.40 13.02
N VAL A 18 5.00 16.18 14.12
CA VAL A 18 6.28 15.46 14.11
C VAL A 18 6.09 14.00 13.73
N ALA A 19 5.06 13.33 14.24
CA ALA A 19 4.78 11.93 13.90
C ALA A 19 4.46 11.74 12.41
N VAL A 20 3.67 12.65 11.81
CA VAL A 20 3.38 12.62 10.37
C VAL A 20 4.61 12.96 9.54
N ALA A 21 5.42 13.94 9.97
CA ALA A 21 6.62 14.35 9.25
C ALA A 21 7.79 13.34 9.35
N SER A 22 7.80 12.51 10.40
CA SER A 22 8.85 11.51 10.65
C SER A 22 8.52 10.13 10.07
N GLY A 23 7.37 10.00 9.41
CA GLY A 23 7.03 8.79 8.66
C GLY A 23 7.94 8.64 7.45
N SER A 24 8.91 7.73 7.51
CA SER A 24 9.69 7.34 6.33
C SER A 24 8.78 6.54 5.40
N ASN A 25 8.63 6.98 4.15
CA ASN A 25 8.06 6.11 3.13
C ASN A 25 9.06 4.97 2.84
N VAL A 26 8.78 3.77 3.33
CA VAL A 26 9.52 2.57 2.95
C VAL A 26 8.91 2.06 1.64
N PHE A 27 9.25 2.71 0.54
CA PHE A 27 9.02 2.13 -0.78
C PHE A 27 10.00 0.96 -0.97
N ALA A 28 9.56 -0.10 -1.65
CA ALA A 28 10.50 -1.09 -2.16
C ALA A 28 11.47 -0.36 -3.10
N GLY A 29 12.70 -0.12 -2.65
CA GLY A 29 13.72 0.55 -3.46
C GLY A 29 14.10 -0.32 -4.66
N GLU A 30 14.58 0.32 -5.73
CA GLU A 30 15.06 -0.34 -6.96
C GLU A 30 16.18 -1.38 -6.71
N THR A 31 16.79 -1.36 -5.52
CA THR A 31 17.82 -2.28 -5.01
C THR A 31 17.29 -3.44 -4.17
N ALA A 32 15.98 -3.58 -3.99
CA ALA A 32 15.42 -4.81 -3.41
C ALA A 32 15.81 -5.99 -4.31
N ALA A 33 16.25 -7.10 -3.70
CA ALA A 33 16.56 -8.32 -4.44
C ALA A 33 15.37 -8.66 -5.34
N SER A 34 15.61 -8.70 -6.66
CA SER A 34 14.57 -8.99 -7.64
C SER A 34 13.94 -10.35 -7.32
N HIS A 35 12.66 -10.35 -6.96
CA HIS A 35 11.86 -11.57 -6.81
C HIS A 35 11.30 -12.06 -8.14
N ALA A 36 11.93 -11.68 -9.27
CA ALA A 36 11.50 -12.08 -10.60
C ALA A 36 11.42 -13.62 -10.70
N GLY A 37 10.32 -14.11 -11.25
CA GLY A 37 10.02 -15.56 -11.34
C GLY A 37 9.37 -16.14 -10.07
N ILE A 38 9.27 -15.39 -8.98
CA ILE A 38 8.56 -15.77 -7.76
C ILE A 38 7.35 -14.85 -7.56
N VAL A 39 7.58 -13.54 -7.60
CA VAL A 39 6.53 -12.52 -7.56
C VAL A 39 6.32 -11.99 -8.97
N TYR A 40 5.08 -12.07 -9.45
CA TYR A 40 4.70 -11.62 -10.78
C TYR A 40 4.00 -10.28 -10.67
N THR A 41 4.41 -9.34 -11.51
CA THR A 41 3.78 -8.01 -11.62
C THR A 41 3.30 -7.80 -13.04
N GLU A 42 2.49 -6.75 -13.27
CA GLU A 42 2.07 -6.37 -14.62
C GLU A 42 3.28 -6.10 -15.54
N GLN A 43 4.37 -5.54 -14.98
CA GLN A 43 5.61 -5.25 -15.70
C GLN A 43 6.57 -6.45 -15.80
N GLN A 44 6.40 -7.48 -14.96
CA GLN A 44 7.25 -8.68 -14.88
C GLN A 44 6.39 -9.95 -14.73
N GLN A 45 5.70 -10.34 -15.80
CA GLN A 45 4.79 -11.49 -15.80
C GLN A 45 5.51 -12.85 -15.95
N GLY A 46 6.74 -12.84 -16.46
CA GLY A 46 7.58 -14.04 -16.59
C GLY A 46 6.88 -15.16 -17.38
N GLN A 47 6.87 -16.38 -16.83
CA GLN A 47 6.25 -17.54 -17.47
C GLN A 47 4.71 -17.44 -17.63
N TRP A 48 4.08 -16.46 -17.00
CA TRP A 48 2.63 -16.21 -17.06
C TRP A 48 2.27 -15.02 -17.95
N GLU A 49 3.12 -14.69 -18.92
CA GLU A 49 2.88 -13.61 -19.88
C GLU A 49 1.46 -13.67 -20.48
N GLY A 50 0.75 -12.53 -20.43
CA GLY A 50 -0.64 -12.41 -20.87
C GLY A 50 -1.70 -12.73 -19.81
N LYS A 51 -1.31 -13.08 -18.57
CA LYS A 51 -2.25 -13.36 -17.47
C LYS A 51 -2.50 -12.18 -16.54
N ALA A 52 -1.75 -11.08 -16.65
CA ALA A 52 -1.90 -9.91 -15.77
C ALA A 52 -3.35 -9.41 -15.67
N GLY A 53 -4.11 -9.40 -16.76
CA GLY A 53 -5.49 -8.89 -16.77
C GLY A 53 -6.47 -9.60 -15.83
N SER A 54 -6.17 -10.84 -15.43
CA SER A 54 -7.01 -11.63 -14.50
C SER A 54 -6.29 -12.09 -13.23
N HIS A 55 -5.00 -11.80 -13.08
CA HIS A 55 -4.20 -12.27 -11.93
C HIS A 55 -3.47 -11.14 -11.20
N ALA A 56 -3.23 -10.00 -11.85
CA ALA A 56 -2.76 -8.79 -11.17
C ALA A 56 -3.96 -8.06 -10.54
N PRO A 57 -3.94 -7.79 -9.21
CA PRO A 57 -5.04 -7.11 -8.55
C PRO A 57 -5.19 -5.66 -9.04
N LYS A 58 -6.44 -5.23 -9.23
CA LYS A 58 -6.80 -3.83 -9.41
C LYS A 58 -7.15 -3.21 -8.07
N ILE A 59 -6.52 -2.09 -7.76
CA ILE A 59 -6.70 -1.38 -6.49
C ILE A 59 -7.48 -0.09 -6.76
N THR A 60 -8.59 0.10 -6.07
CA THR A 60 -9.35 1.36 -6.06
C THR A 60 -9.38 1.93 -4.64
N VAL A 61 -8.97 3.19 -4.49
CA VAL A 61 -9.02 3.90 -3.21
C VAL A 61 -10.01 5.06 -3.33
N ALA A 62 -11.09 5.01 -2.55
CA ALA A 62 -12.16 6.02 -2.55
C ALA A 62 -12.84 6.08 -1.18
N ASP A 63 -13.25 7.27 -0.74
CA ASP A 63 -14.02 7.50 0.49
C ASP A 63 -13.42 6.85 1.76
N GLY A 64 -12.09 6.86 1.87
CA GLY A 64 -11.38 6.23 3.00
C GLY A 64 -11.43 4.70 3.00
N LYS A 65 -11.83 4.09 1.87
CA LYS A 65 -11.89 2.64 1.67
C LYS A 65 -10.92 2.22 0.57
N VAL A 66 -10.45 0.99 0.67
CA VAL A 66 -9.64 0.32 -0.35
C VAL A 66 -10.40 -0.89 -0.85
N SER A 67 -10.61 -0.97 -2.16
CA SER A 67 -11.13 -2.14 -2.85
C SER A 67 -10.00 -2.79 -3.63
N VAL A 68 -9.88 -4.11 -3.50
CA VAL A 68 -8.90 -4.93 -4.20
C VAL A 68 -9.67 -6.01 -4.95
N VAL A 69 -9.57 -6.01 -6.28
CA VAL A 69 -10.30 -6.92 -7.15
C VAL A 69 -9.33 -7.62 -8.10
N THR A 70 -9.40 -8.95 -8.13
CA THR A 70 -8.71 -9.79 -9.11
C THR A 70 -9.78 -10.51 -9.92
N GLU A 71 -9.84 -10.24 -11.22
CA GLU A 71 -10.86 -10.77 -12.15
C GLU A 71 -10.54 -12.22 -12.55
N HIS A 72 -10.38 -13.09 -11.55
CA HIS A 72 -9.99 -14.49 -11.72
C HIS A 72 -11.23 -15.41 -11.69
N PRO A 73 -11.33 -16.42 -12.57
CA PRO A 73 -12.40 -17.41 -12.49
C PRO A 73 -12.39 -18.18 -11.17
N MET A 74 -13.53 -18.20 -10.48
CA MET A 74 -13.69 -18.87 -9.19
C MET A 74 -14.39 -20.21 -9.38
N SER A 75 -13.62 -21.29 -9.37
CA SER A 75 -14.11 -22.67 -9.45
C SER A 75 -13.50 -23.51 -8.32
N GLU A 76 -14.15 -24.61 -7.95
CA GLU A 76 -13.62 -25.53 -6.93
C GLU A 76 -12.16 -25.96 -7.15
N PRO A 77 -11.73 -26.36 -8.38
CA PRO A 77 -10.34 -26.76 -8.60
C PRO A 77 -9.35 -25.58 -8.69
N HIS A 78 -9.83 -24.34 -8.91
CA HIS A 78 -8.97 -23.18 -9.15
C HIS A 78 -9.70 -21.87 -8.86
N PHE A 79 -9.10 -21.07 -7.97
CA PHE A 79 -9.58 -19.78 -7.49
C PHE A 79 -8.42 -18.79 -7.34
#